data_AF-A0A194PRD8-F1
#
_entry.id   AF-A0A194PRD8-F1
#
_cell.length_a   1.000
_cell.length_b   1.000
_cell.length_c   1.000
_cell.angle_alpha   90.00
_cell.angle_beta   90.00
_cell.angle_gamma   90.00
#
_symmetry.space_group_name_H-M   'P 1'
#
loop_
_entity.id
_entity.type
_entity.pdbx_description
1 polymer ?
#
loop_
_entity_poly.entity_id
_entity_poly.type
_entity_poly.pdbx_seq_one_letter_code
_entity_poly.pdbx_strand_id
1 'polypeptide(L)'
;MATGGNRICSVVACIGDTMDTCGRRFPSYQENTTGIFEELSITAIMPTPQRVQELDADDSVFYPVSLDVAINPLKPEQYTYEKALSADGLKTHFSFKLNGLTRNLYSFAVWGRVFADDGKEATPPLSSGDNSLFMRVPALCLLILSIFLTL
;
A
#
# COMPACT_ATOMS: atom_id res chain seq x y z
N MET A 1 -22.34 -0.28 6.16
CA MET A 1 -21.18 -0.60 5.30
C MET A 1 -19.94 -0.23 6.07
N ALA A 2 -18.94 -1.11 6.15
CA ALA A 2 -17.64 -0.70 6.67
C ALA A 2 -17.01 0.26 5.65
N THR A 3 -17.25 1.56 5.83
CA THR A 3 -16.48 2.61 5.17
C THR A 3 -15.12 2.59 5.85
N GLY A 4 -14.11 2.02 5.21
CA GLY A 4 -12.82 1.83 5.87
C GLY A 4 -11.64 2.39 5.11
N GLY A 5 -10.71 2.97 5.87
CA GLY A 5 -9.43 3.39 5.33
C GLY A 5 -8.65 2.18 4.81
N ASN A 6 -8.17 2.30 3.58
CA ASN A 6 -7.29 1.31 2.99
C ASN A 6 -6.00 2.01 2.58
N ARG A 7 -4.87 1.34 2.77
CA ARG A 7 -3.58 1.72 2.21
C ARG A 7 -3.03 0.55 1.44
N ILE A 8 -2.63 0.79 0.21
CA ILE A 8 -2.17 -0.26 -0.68
C ILE A 8 -0.98 0.24 -1.49
N CYS A 9 0.01 -0.64 -1.62
CA CYS A 9 1.04 -0.55 -2.64
C CYS A 9 0.98 -1.87 -3.41
N SER A 10 0.70 -1.83 -4.71
CA SER A 10 0.36 -3.02 -5.47
C SER A 10 0.78 -2.95 -6.94
N VAL A 11 1.14 -4.09 -7.47
CA VAL A 11 1.11 -4.41 -8.90
C VAL A 11 -0.15 -5.23 -9.16
N VAL A 12 -0.97 -4.80 -10.11
CA VAL A 12 -2.25 -5.44 -10.46
C VAL A 12 -2.37 -5.57 -11.98
N ALA A 13 -2.95 -6.67 -12.42
CA ALA A 13 -3.27 -6.88 -13.83
C ALA A 13 -4.55 -6.11 -14.21
N CYS A 14 -4.66 -5.80 -15.50
CA CYS A 14 -5.80 -5.12 -16.10
C CYS A 14 -6.48 -6.05 -17.11
N ILE A 15 -7.81 -6.01 -17.18
CA ILE A 15 -8.58 -6.82 -18.15
C ILE A 15 -8.61 -6.19 -19.56
N GLY A 16 -8.06 -4.99 -19.71
CA GLY A 16 -7.91 -4.27 -20.98
C GLY A 16 -6.82 -3.20 -20.87
N ASP A 17 -6.77 -2.32 -21.87
CA ASP A 17 -5.67 -1.37 -22.04
C ASP A 17 -5.89 -0.02 -21.34
N THR A 18 -7.02 0.17 -20.65
CA THR A 18 -7.38 1.42 -19.98
C THR A 18 -7.32 1.28 -18.46
N MET A 19 -7.00 2.37 -17.76
CA MET A 19 -6.78 2.37 -16.30
C MET A 19 -7.99 1.86 -15.50
N ASP A 20 -9.21 2.13 -15.96
CA ASP A 20 -10.46 1.72 -15.31
C ASP A 20 -10.70 0.20 -15.36
N THR A 21 -9.93 -0.51 -16.18
CA THR A 21 -9.94 -1.98 -16.30
C THR A 21 -8.95 -2.67 -15.37
N CYS A 22 -8.05 -1.92 -14.71
CA CYS A 22 -7.08 -2.44 -13.76
C CYS A 22 -7.74 -2.83 -12.43
N GLY A 23 -7.27 -3.92 -11.81
CA GLY A 23 -7.83 -4.40 -10.54
C GLY A 23 -9.27 -4.93 -10.64
N ARG A 24 -9.80 -5.10 -11.85
CA ARG A 24 -11.07 -5.77 -12.10
C ARG A 24 -10.89 -7.29 -12.02
N ARG A 25 -11.95 -7.98 -11.61
CA ARG A 25 -11.94 -9.45 -11.57
C ARG A 25 -11.97 -10.00 -13.00
N PHE A 26 -11.02 -10.87 -13.33
CA PHE A 26 -11.03 -11.62 -14.58
C PHE A 26 -12.25 -12.57 -14.60
N PRO A 27 -13.07 -12.58 -15.67
CA PRO A 27 -14.27 -13.41 -15.75
C PRO A 27 -13.95 -14.89 -15.91
N SER A 28 -12.77 -15.20 -16.46
CA SER A 28 -12.24 -16.54 -16.66
C SER A 28 -10.73 -16.53 -16.49
N TYR A 29 -10.13 -17.71 -16.34
CA TYR A 29 -8.69 -17.90 -16.39
C TYR A 29 -8.11 -17.36 -17.71
N GLN A 30 -7.08 -16.53 -17.64
CA GLN A 30 -6.36 -15.99 -18.79
C GLN A 30 -4.86 -15.93 -18.51
N GLU A 31 -4.09 -16.83 -19.12
CA GLU A 31 -2.64 -17.00 -18.88
C GLU A 31 -1.80 -15.81 -19.35
N ASN A 32 -2.22 -15.15 -20.44
CA ASN A 32 -1.44 -14.14 -21.14
C ASN A 32 -1.76 -12.70 -20.71
N THR A 33 -2.49 -12.52 -19.61
CA THR A 33 -2.93 -11.19 -19.15
C THR A 33 -1.99 -10.58 -18.10
N THR A 34 -0.94 -11.31 -17.73
CA THR A 34 0.02 -10.89 -16.71
C THR A 34 1.42 -10.83 -17.32
N GLY A 35 2.19 -9.84 -16.91
CA GLY A 35 3.64 -9.87 -17.13
C GLY A 35 4.25 -11.09 -16.43
N ILE A 36 5.28 -11.65 -17.05
CA ILE A 36 6.13 -12.67 -16.45
C ILE A 36 7.18 -11.93 -15.59
N PHE A 37 7.18 -12.16 -14.28
CA PHE A 37 8.14 -11.52 -13.38
C PHE A 37 9.25 -12.50 -12.99
N GLU A 38 10.50 -12.17 -13.33
CA GLU A 38 11.70 -12.87 -12.82
C GLU A 38 12.09 -12.36 -11.42
N GLU A 39 11.95 -11.06 -11.22
CA GLU A 39 12.09 -10.40 -9.93
C GLU A 39 10.94 -9.41 -9.74
N LEU A 40 10.31 -9.46 -8.56
CA LEU A 40 9.32 -8.49 -8.16
C LEU A 40 9.47 -8.22 -6.67
N SER A 41 9.53 -6.95 -6.31
CA SER A 41 9.55 -6.51 -4.91
C SER A 41 8.74 -5.25 -4.72
N ILE A 42 8.08 -5.16 -3.57
CA ILE A 42 7.38 -3.97 -3.09
C ILE A 42 8.03 -3.57 -1.78
N THR A 43 8.42 -2.30 -1.68
CA THR A 43 8.77 -1.66 -0.41
C THR A 43 7.69 -0.64 -0.09
N ALA A 44 6.85 -0.94 0.89
CA ALA A 44 5.80 -0.04 1.36
C ALA A 44 6.19 0.56 2.70
N ILE A 45 6.12 1.90 2.81
CA ILE A 45 6.41 2.62 4.06
C ILE A 45 5.10 3.18 4.57
N MET A 46 4.65 2.72 5.73
CA MET A 46 3.38 3.11 6.33
C MET A 46 3.59 3.46 7.80
N PRO A 47 2.74 4.33 8.40
CA PRO A 47 2.74 4.55 9.84
C PRO A 47 2.67 3.25 10.62
N THR A 48 3.47 3.14 11.68
CA THR A 48 3.46 1.99 12.58
C THR A 48 2.10 1.91 13.28
N PRO A 49 1.41 0.76 13.26
CA PRO A 49 0.16 0.58 13.99
C PRO A 49 0.29 0.97 15.46
N GLN A 50 -0.70 1.70 15.98
CA GLN A 50 -0.76 2.08 17.38
C GLN A 50 -1.84 1.29 18.11
N ARG A 51 -1.52 0.86 19.33
CA ARG A 51 -2.47 0.15 20.19
C ARG A 51 -3.49 1.14 20.77
N VAL A 52 -4.77 0.91 20.52
CA VAL A 52 -5.89 1.63 21.16
C VAL A 52 -6.28 0.87 22.43
N GLN A 53 -5.98 1.43 23.60
CA GLN A 53 -6.12 0.75 24.88
C GLN A 53 -7.59 0.40 25.20
N GLU A 54 -8.51 1.27 24.84
CA GLU A 54 -9.94 1.12 25.12
C GLU A 54 -10.57 -0.04 24.36
N LEU A 55 -10.02 -0.37 23.19
CA LEU A 55 -10.54 -1.41 22.30
C LEU A 55 -9.73 -2.70 22.38
N ASP A 56 -8.59 -2.69 23.09
CA ASP A 56 -7.62 -3.76 23.06
C ASP A 56 -7.35 -4.22 21.60
N ALA A 57 -7.16 -3.24 20.70
CA ALA A 57 -6.96 -3.45 19.27
C ALA A 57 -5.92 -2.49 18.69
N ASP A 58 -5.22 -2.91 17.63
CA ASP A 58 -4.37 -2.01 16.86
C ASP A 58 -5.23 -1.17 15.91
N ASP A 59 -4.82 0.09 15.67
CA ASP A 59 -5.54 1.04 14.83
C ASP A 59 -5.44 0.76 13.33
N SER A 60 -4.54 -0.15 12.95
CA SER A 60 -4.28 -0.54 11.56
C SER A 60 -3.58 -1.89 11.48
N VAL A 61 -3.65 -2.52 10.31
CA VAL A 61 -2.98 -3.80 10.04
C VAL A 61 -2.60 -3.93 8.57
N PHE A 62 -1.48 -4.61 8.29
CA PHE A 62 -0.89 -4.72 6.95
C PHE A 62 -0.43 -6.14 6.66
N TYR A 63 -0.74 -6.62 5.45
CA TYR A 63 -0.51 -7.99 4.99
C TYR A 63 0.08 -8.04 3.57
N PRO A 64 0.90 -9.06 3.26
CA PRO A 64 1.23 -9.38 1.88
C PRO A 64 0.00 -10.06 1.23
N VAL A 65 -0.40 -9.57 0.08
CA VAL A 65 -1.50 -10.13 -0.73
C VAL A 65 -0.94 -10.48 -2.09
N SER A 66 -1.15 -11.71 -2.52
CA SER A 66 -0.76 -12.17 -3.85
C SER A 66 -1.84 -13.06 -4.44
N LEU A 67 -1.90 -13.07 -5.77
CA LEU A 67 -2.84 -13.89 -6.51
C LEU A 67 -2.20 -14.33 -7.82
N ASP A 68 -2.08 -15.63 -8.03
CA ASP A 68 -1.68 -16.20 -9.30
C ASP A 68 -2.84 -16.20 -10.31
N VAL A 69 -2.54 -16.60 -11.55
CA VAL A 69 -3.55 -16.68 -12.63
C VAL A 69 -4.66 -17.69 -12.33
N ALA A 70 -4.41 -18.68 -11.48
CA ALA A 70 -5.40 -19.66 -11.03
C ALA A 70 -6.19 -19.18 -9.79
N ILE A 71 -6.06 -17.89 -9.41
CA ILE A 71 -6.76 -17.27 -8.27
C ILE A 71 -6.34 -17.93 -6.94
N ASN A 72 -5.10 -18.42 -6.86
CA ASN A 72 -4.53 -18.93 -5.61
C ASN A 72 -3.55 -17.93 -5.01
N PRO A 73 -3.46 -17.86 -3.68
CA PRO A 73 -2.38 -17.12 -3.02
C PRO A 73 -1.04 -17.80 -3.30
N LEU A 74 0.05 -17.02 -3.33
CA LEU A 74 1.38 -17.60 -3.29
C LEU A 74 1.58 -18.35 -1.97
N LYS A 75 2.29 -19.48 -2.07
CA LYS A 75 2.72 -20.25 -0.90
C LYS A 75 3.85 -19.51 -0.17
N PRO A 76 3.99 -19.68 1.16
CA PRO A 76 5.00 -18.99 1.95
C PRO A 76 6.44 -19.17 1.45
N GLU A 77 6.77 -20.29 0.81
CA GLU A 77 8.13 -20.54 0.30
C GLU A 77 8.45 -19.71 -0.96
N GLN A 78 7.41 -19.22 -1.64
CA GLN A 78 7.51 -18.51 -2.92
C GLN A 78 7.74 -17.01 -2.75
N TYR A 79 7.72 -16.51 -1.52
CA TYR A 79 7.94 -15.10 -1.24
C TYR A 79 8.66 -14.88 0.09
N THR A 80 9.21 -13.69 0.24
CA THR A 80 9.75 -13.18 1.51
C THR A 80 8.93 -11.96 1.90
N TYR A 81 8.48 -11.91 3.15
CA TYR A 81 7.76 -10.75 3.70
C TYR A 81 8.35 -10.34 5.03
N GLU A 82 8.88 -9.14 5.09
CA GLU A 82 9.62 -8.61 6.24
C GLU A 82 9.04 -7.28 6.70
N LYS A 83 9.16 -7.03 8.00
CA LYS A 83 8.74 -5.81 8.66
C LYS A 83 9.93 -5.24 9.43
N ALA A 84 10.28 -3.99 9.16
CA ALA A 84 11.31 -3.28 9.90
C ALA A 84 10.78 -1.93 10.36
N LEU A 85 11.00 -1.58 11.63
CA LEU A 85 10.68 -0.25 12.15
C LEU A 85 11.72 0.75 11.66
N SER A 86 11.28 1.96 11.34
CA SER A 86 12.17 3.10 11.16
C SER A 86 12.90 3.44 12.47
N ALA A 87 14.03 4.14 12.36
CA ALA A 87 14.84 4.51 13.53
C ALA A 87 14.07 5.36 14.56
N ASP A 88 13.07 6.12 14.13
CA ASP A 88 12.18 6.91 14.99
C ASP A 88 10.97 6.13 15.54
N GLY A 89 10.77 4.88 15.11
CA GLY A 89 9.63 4.03 15.47
C GLY A 89 8.28 4.43 14.85
N LEU A 90 8.22 5.56 14.13
CA LEU A 90 6.96 6.13 13.63
C LEU A 90 6.46 5.45 12.35
N LYS A 91 7.34 4.78 11.61
CA LYS A 91 7.03 4.11 10.35
C LYS A 91 7.47 2.66 10.40
N THR A 92 6.70 1.81 9.73
CA THR A 92 7.06 0.44 9.43
C THR A 92 7.34 0.31 7.94
N HIS A 93 8.49 -0.24 7.62
CA HIS A 93 8.93 -0.64 6.29
C HIS A 93 8.49 -2.09 6.07
N PHE A 94 7.61 -2.30 5.09
CA PHE A 94 7.14 -3.60 4.66
C PHE A 94 7.85 -3.96 3.36
N SER A 95 8.67 -5.00 3.39
CA SER A 95 9.31 -5.56 2.20
C SER A 95 8.57 -6.83 1.79
N PHE A 96 8.05 -6.89 0.57
CA PHE A 96 7.41 -8.07 0.01
C PHE A 96 8.09 -8.43 -1.31
N LYS A 97 8.77 -9.58 -1.37
CA LYS A 97 9.61 -10.00 -2.49
C LYS A 97 9.26 -11.39 -2.97
N LEU A 98 9.30 -11.61 -4.29
CA LEU A 98 9.18 -12.93 -4.90
C LEU A 98 10.50 -13.71 -4.77
N ASN A 99 10.43 -14.99 -4.38
CA ASN A 99 11.60 -15.84 -4.24
C ASN A 99 11.86 -16.61 -5.56
N GLY A 100 12.81 -16.12 -6.36
CA GLY A 100 13.59 -16.91 -7.34
C GLY A 100 12.81 -17.73 -8.37
N LEU A 101 11.57 -17.35 -8.72
CA LEU A 101 10.74 -18.08 -9.66
C LEU A 101 10.02 -17.12 -10.58
N THR A 102 10.15 -17.36 -11.88
CA THR A 102 9.35 -16.72 -12.92
C THR A 102 7.86 -17.02 -12.70
N ARG A 103 7.03 -15.98 -12.49
CA ARG A 103 5.59 -16.15 -12.17
C ARG A 103 4.68 -15.19 -12.93
N ASN A 104 3.48 -15.70 -13.21
CA ASN A 104 2.32 -14.97 -13.71
C ASN A 104 1.40 -14.62 -12.54
N LEU A 105 1.18 -13.34 -12.29
CA LEU A 105 0.44 -12.84 -11.12
C LEU A 105 -0.63 -11.84 -11.54
N TYR A 106 -1.87 -12.06 -11.07
CA TYR A 106 -2.94 -11.05 -11.18
C TYR A 106 -2.77 -9.94 -10.16
N SER A 107 -2.21 -10.24 -8.98
CA SER A 107 -1.91 -9.23 -7.99
C SER A 107 -0.70 -9.59 -7.15
N PHE A 108 0.06 -8.57 -6.78
CA PHE A 108 1.14 -8.64 -5.80
C PHE A 108 1.14 -7.31 -5.04
N ALA A 109 0.85 -7.34 -3.75
CA ALA A 109 0.56 -6.13 -2.99
C ALA A 109 0.96 -6.24 -1.52
N VAL A 110 1.28 -5.09 -0.93
CA VAL A 110 1.14 -4.87 0.51
C VAL A 110 -0.17 -4.10 0.70
N TRP A 111 -1.17 -4.77 1.26
CA TRP A 111 -2.47 -4.18 1.55
C TRP A 111 -2.66 -4.02 3.05
N GLY A 112 -3.23 -2.90 3.46
CA GLY A 112 -3.57 -2.65 4.83
C GLY A 112 -4.90 -1.98 5.04
N ARG A 113 -5.47 -2.28 6.19
CA ARG A 113 -6.68 -1.68 6.72
C ARG A 113 -6.31 -0.69 7.81
N VAL A 114 -6.84 0.52 7.73
CA VAL A 114 -6.65 1.58 8.72
C VAL A 114 -7.99 1.83 9.39
N PHE A 115 -8.22 1.17 10.52
CA PHE A 115 -9.48 1.23 11.26
C PHE A 115 -9.74 2.65 11.80
N ALA A 116 -8.68 3.38 12.14
CA ALA A 116 -8.77 4.78 12.56
C ALA A 116 -9.32 5.74 11.48
N ASP A 117 -9.38 5.30 10.22
CA ASP A 117 -9.92 6.06 9.09
C ASP A 117 -11.35 5.63 8.73
N ASP A 118 -11.94 4.67 9.46
CA ASP A 118 -13.33 4.26 9.22
C ASP A 118 -14.30 5.44 9.43
N GLY A 119 -15.18 5.67 8.45
CA GLY A 119 -16.18 6.75 8.47
C GLY A 119 -15.68 8.13 7.99
N LYS A 120 -14.40 8.28 7.65
CA LYS A 120 -13.87 9.51 7.03
C LYS A 120 -14.24 9.59 5.55
N GLU A 121 -14.19 10.81 4.99
CA GLU A 121 -14.36 11.01 3.55
C GLU A 121 -13.29 10.26 2.74
N ALA A 122 -13.70 9.70 1.61
CA ALA A 122 -12.81 8.96 0.74
C ALA A 122 -11.76 9.88 0.10
N THR A 123 -10.51 9.42 0.06
CA THR A 123 -9.46 10.10 -0.71
C THR A 123 -9.88 10.18 -2.19
N PRO A 124 -9.85 11.35 -2.84
CA PRO A 124 -10.17 11.47 -4.25
C PRO A 124 -9.19 10.64 -5.11
N PRO A 125 -9.61 10.16 -6.29
CA PRO A 125 -8.74 9.44 -7.19
C PRO A 125 -7.56 10.30 -7.62
N LEU A 126 -6.40 9.67 -7.84
CA LEU A 126 -5.23 10.35 -8.39
C LEU A 126 -5.56 10.93 -9.77
N SER A 127 -5.19 12.19 -10.00
CA SER A 127 -5.32 12.80 -11.32
C SER A 127 -4.24 12.24 -12.25
N SER A 128 -4.58 11.97 -13.51
CA SER A 128 -3.64 11.50 -14.53
C SER A 128 -2.60 12.59 -14.84
N GLY A 129 -1.55 12.68 -14.02
CA GLY A 129 -0.52 13.72 -14.09
C GLY A 129 0.17 14.03 -12.76
N ASP A 130 -0.40 13.60 -11.63
CA ASP A 130 0.20 13.81 -10.31
C ASP A 130 1.27 12.76 -9.99
N ASN A 131 2.53 13.06 -10.30
CA ASN A 131 3.70 12.41 -9.71
C ASN A 131 4.01 12.96 -8.30
N SER A 132 3.02 13.52 -7.60
CA SER A 132 3.23 14.17 -6.31
C SER A 132 3.22 13.15 -5.17
N LEU A 133 4.43 12.84 -4.70
CA LEU A 133 4.69 12.16 -3.43
C LEU A 133 4.18 13.07 -2.28
N PHE A 134 2.87 13.09 -2.04
CA PHE A 134 2.28 13.89 -0.96
C PHE A 134 2.61 13.24 0.41
N MET A 135 3.80 13.57 0.94
CA MET A 135 4.03 13.57 2.38
C MET A 135 3.09 14.63 2.98
N ARG A 136 1.97 14.18 3.55
CA ARG A 136 1.19 15.02 4.47
C ARG A 136 2.02 15.22 5.74
N VAL A 137 2.84 16.26 5.77
CA VAL A 137 3.39 16.82 7.01
C VAL A 137 2.40 17.87 7.48
N PRO A 138 1.82 17.80 8.69
CA PRO A 138 1.22 18.97 9.30
C PRO A 138 2.38 19.81 9.84
N ALA A 139 3.06 20.53 8.94
CA ALA A 139 3.99 21.58 9.37
C ALA A 139 3.10 22.75 9.77
N LEU A 140 2.73 22.76 11.06
CA LEU A 140 2.28 23.96 11.75
C LEU A 140 3.37 25.01 11.51
N CYS A 141 3.09 25.90 10.56
CA CYS A 141 3.96 26.99 10.17
C CYS A 141 4.01 27.96 11.36
N LEU A 142 4.90 27.69 12.32
CA LEU A 142 5.32 28.62 13.35
C LEU A 142 6.15 29.70 12.65
N LEU A 143 5.44 30.67 12.08
CA LEU A 143 5.95 31.97 11.69
C LEU A 143 6.46 32.69 12.95
N ILE A 144 7.72 32.46 13.32
CA ILE A 144 8.45 33.41 14.15
C ILE A 144 9.08 34.42 13.19
N LEU A 145 8.31 35.48 12.92
CA LEU A 145 8.80 36.71 12.33
C LEU A 145 9.69 37.39 13.38
N SER A 146 10.99 37.14 13.36
CA SER A 146 11.97 37.95 14.10
C SER A 146 12.71 38.88 13.14
N ILE A 147 12.00 39.93 12.72
CA ILE A 147 12.62 41.17 12.25
C ILE A 147 11.97 42.31 13.04
N PHE A 148 12.63 42.76 14.10
CA PHE A 148 12.60 44.16 14.48
C PHE A 148 14.04 44.66 14.47
N LEU A 149 14.31 45.49 13.48
CA LEU A 149 15.48 46.33 13.39
C LEU A 149 15.33 47.49 14.39
N THR A 150 16.45 47.89 14.99
CA THR A 150 16.81 49.21 15.56
C THR A 150 16.05 49.77 16.77
N LEU A 151 16.79 49.93 17.88
CA LEU A 151 17.38 51.25 18.19
C LEU A 151 18.89 51.07 18.46
#